data_AF-A0A1I7EI25-F1
#
_entry.id   AF-A0A1I7EI25-F1
#
_cell.length_a   1.000
_cell.length_b   1.000
_cell.length_c   1.000
_cell.angle_alpha   90.00
_cell.angle_beta   90.00
_cell.angle_gamma   90.00
#
_symmetry.space_group_name_H-M   'P 1'
#
loop_
_entity.id
_entity.type
_entity.pdbx_description
1 polymer ?
#
loop_
_entity_poly.entity_id
_entity_poly.type
_entity_poly.pdbx_seq_one_letter_code
_entity_poly.pdbx_strand_id
1 'polypeptide(L)'
;MFSPGHSGANAYARVGVETGVMGASPHRLIVMLYQGARQAIAQARMHVQQGNVSARGEAIGKAIQIVESGLQLSLNLEVGGEIAERLDALYSYMSRRLLEANIKQSEAMLVEVDGLLATLEEAWIGIAPEIARMAAQPAAESMR
;
A
#
# COMPACT_ATOMS: atom_id res chain seq x y z
N MET A 1 -13.72 26.12 -11.51
CA MET A 1 -13.51 25.99 -10.05
C MET A 1 -12.88 24.63 -9.81
N PHE A 2 -11.59 24.58 -9.49
CA PHE A 2 -10.91 23.35 -9.07
C PHE A 2 -10.90 23.33 -7.54
N SER A 3 -11.45 22.28 -6.94
CA SER A 3 -11.44 22.09 -5.48
C SER A 3 -10.16 21.33 -5.08
N PRO A 4 -9.39 21.78 -4.07
CA PRO A 4 -8.20 21.08 -3.61
C PRO A 4 -8.56 19.87 -2.73
N GLY A 5 -7.67 18.88 -2.77
CA GLY A 5 -7.94 17.47 -2.58
C GLY A 5 -8.31 16.99 -1.17
N HIS A 6 -9.09 15.90 -1.12
CA HIS A 6 -9.38 15.11 0.09
C HIS A 6 -9.55 13.60 -0.18
N SER A 7 -9.33 13.08 -1.39
CA SER A 7 -9.81 11.73 -1.76
C SER A 7 -8.82 10.58 -1.58
N GLY A 8 -7.63 10.81 -1.01
CA GLY A 8 -6.62 9.75 -0.83
C GLY A 8 -7.03 8.67 0.18
N ALA A 9 -7.60 9.09 1.33
CA ALA A 9 -8.01 8.17 2.40
C ALA A 9 -9.20 7.28 2.02
N ASN A 10 -10.09 7.78 1.14
CA ASN A 10 -11.30 7.09 0.71
C ASN A 10 -11.06 5.96 -0.31
N ALA A 11 -9.85 5.88 -0.88
CA ALA A 11 -9.51 4.82 -1.82
C ALA A 11 -9.43 3.43 -1.16
N TYR A 12 -9.24 3.34 0.16
CA TYR A 12 -9.11 2.07 0.90
C TYR A 12 -10.31 1.84 1.82
N ALA A 13 -11.50 1.63 1.26
CA ALA A 13 -12.71 1.55 2.06
C ALA A 13 -13.03 0.15 2.64
N ARG A 14 -12.18 -0.86 2.39
CA ARG A 14 -12.37 -2.20 2.96
C ARG A 14 -11.27 -2.49 3.98
N VAL A 15 -11.46 -2.02 5.21
CA VAL A 15 -11.11 -2.69 6.48
C VAL A 15 -11.46 -1.74 7.64
N GLY A 16 -12.26 -2.22 8.60
CA GLY A 16 -12.32 -1.78 10.00
C GLY A 16 -13.07 -0.49 10.35
N VAL A 17 -14.41 -0.51 10.22
CA VAL A 17 -15.30 0.44 10.94
C VAL A 17 -16.11 -0.28 12.03
N GLU A 18 -15.69 -1.47 12.45
CA GLU A 18 -16.25 -2.13 13.63
C GLU A 18 -15.14 -2.60 14.55
N THR A 19 -15.30 -2.34 15.84
CA THR A 19 -14.40 -2.66 16.98
C THR A 19 -13.36 -1.60 17.33
N GLY A 20 -13.83 -0.56 18.03
CA GLY A 20 -12.99 0.12 18.99
C GLY A 20 -12.41 -0.88 19.99
N VAL A 21 -11.13 -0.72 20.29
CA VAL A 21 -10.36 -1.39 21.36
C VAL A 21 -9.93 -2.84 21.06
N MET A 22 -8.63 -2.99 20.73
CA MET A 22 -7.80 -4.22 20.59
C MET A 22 -7.37 -4.68 19.18
N GLY A 23 -7.36 -3.78 18.18
CA GLY A 23 -6.75 -4.03 16.86
C GLY A 23 -5.97 -2.83 16.35
N ALA A 24 -4.93 -3.06 15.54
CA ALA A 24 -4.29 -1.96 14.81
C ALA A 24 -5.33 -1.24 13.94
N SER A 25 -5.32 0.09 13.92
CA SER A 25 -6.28 0.84 13.09
C SER A 25 -6.13 0.45 11.60
N PRO A 26 -7.19 0.53 10.78
CA PRO A 26 -7.12 0.23 9.34
C PRO A 26 -5.97 0.96 8.64
N HIS A 27 -5.77 2.22 9.02
CA HIS A 27 -4.66 3.03 8.57
C HIS A 27 -3.31 2.38 8.87
N ARG A 28 -3.09 1.91 10.10
CA ARG A 28 -1.87 1.22 10.54
C ARG A 28 -1.67 -0.11 9.80
N LEU A 29 -2.74 -0.85 9.49
CA LEU A 29 -2.66 -2.11 8.75
C LEU A 29 -2.12 -1.89 7.32
N ILE A 30 -2.59 -0.85 6.62
CA ILE A 30 -2.05 -0.50 5.29
C ILE A 30 -0.57 -0.13 5.36
N VAL A 31 -0.14 0.65 6.37
CA VAL A 31 1.30 0.93 6.60
C VAL A 31 2.10 -0.36 6.79
N MET A 32 1.60 -1.29 7.60
CA MET A 32 2.25 -2.59 7.83
C MET A 32 2.33 -3.44 6.55
N LEU A 33 1.34 -3.36 5.66
CA LEU A 33 1.39 -4.03 4.36
C LEU A 33 2.48 -3.43 3.46
N TYR A 34 2.60 -2.10 3.37
CA TYR A 34 3.71 -1.47 2.65
C TYR A 34 5.07 -1.93 3.20
N GLN A 35 5.25 -1.88 4.52
CA GLN A 35 6.47 -2.32 5.18
C GLN A 35 6.78 -3.80 4.92
N GLY A 36 5.77 -4.66 4.97
CA GLY A 36 5.90 -6.09 4.69
C GLY A 36 6.29 -6.37 3.24
N ALA A 37 5.71 -5.66 2.27
CA ALA A 37 6.07 -5.78 0.86
C ALA A 37 7.53 -5.34 0.64
N ARG A 38 7.93 -4.19 1.19
CA ARG A 38 9.30 -3.67 1.10
C ARG A 38 10.32 -4.59 1.75
N GLN A 39 10.00 -5.17 2.91
CA GLN A 39 10.85 -6.15 3.57
C GLN A 39 11.04 -7.42 2.72
N ALA A 40 9.98 -7.88 2.05
CA ALA A 40 10.05 -9.01 1.14
C ALA A 40 10.93 -8.68 -0.10
N ILE A 41 10.83 -7.46 -0.63
CA ILE A 41 11.71 -6.99 -1.72
C ILE A 41 13.17 -6.92 -1.26
N ALA A 42 13.44 -6.43 -0.05
CA ALA A 42 14.79 -6.43 0.51
C ALA A 42 15.38 -7.84 0.63
N GLN A 43 14.58 -8.83 1.04
CA GLN A 43 14.98 -10.25 1.05
C GLN A 43 15.25 -10.78 -0.35
N ALA A 44 14.40 -10.46 -1.32
CA ALA A 44 14.61 -10.85 -2.71
C ALA A 44 15.94 -10.30 -3.26
N ARG A 45 16.30 -9.05 -2.94
CA ARG A 45 17.58 -8.43 -3.32
C ARG A 45 18.78 -9.18 -2.74
N MET A 46 18.73 -9.52 -1.45
CA MET A 46 19.78 -10.33 -0.82
C MET A 46 19.94 -11.69 -1.53
N HIS A 47 18.83 -12.35 -1.88
CA HIS A 47 18.87 -13.63 -2.58
C HIS A 47 19.33 -13.52 -4.04
N VAL A 48 19.09 -12.39 -4.72
CA VAL A 48 19.70 -12.10 -6.04
C VAL A 48 21.22 -12.07 -5.92
N GLN A 49 21.76 -11.35 -4.92
CA GLN A 49 23.20 -11.22 -4.71
C GLN A 49 23.86 -12.55 -4.32
N GLN A 50 23.15 -13.40 -3.58
CA GLN A 50 23.61 -14.72 -3.16
C GLN A 50 23.40 -15.82 -4.22
N GLY A 51 22.72 -15.53 -5.33
CA GLY A 51 22.37 -16.53 -6.35
C GLY A 51 21.32 -17.57 -5.88
N ASN A 52 20.60 -17.32 -4.79
CA ASN A 52 19.60 -18.27 -4.27
C ASN A 52 18.26 -18.10 -5.00
N VAL A 53 18.07 -18.89 -6.05
CA VAL A 53 16.89 -18.79 -6.94
C VAL A 53 15.57 -19.12 -6.24
N SER A 54 15.53 -20.17 -5.40
CA SER A 54 14.29 -20.58 -4.70
C SER A 54 13.84 -19.50 -3.72
N ALA A 55 14.74 -19.09 -2.83
CA ALA A 55 14.42 -18.08 -1.82
C ALA A 55 14.12 -16.71 -2.43
N ARG A 56 14.77 -16.36 -3.57
CA ARG A 56 14.39 -15.18 -4.36
C ARG A 56 12.95 -15.28 -4.84
N GLY A 57 12.57 -16.41 -5.44
CA GLY A 57 11.21 -16.63 -5.94
C GLY A 57 10.16 -16.52 -4.85
N GLU A 58 10.42 -17.12 -3.68
CA GLU A 58 9.55 -17.03 -2.50
C GLU A 58 9.40 -15.59 -2.00
N ALA A 59 10.51 -14.86 -1.85
CA ALA A 59 10.49 -13.48 -1.39
C ALA A 59 9.75 -12.54 -2.38
N ILE A 60 9.98 -12.71 -3.68
CA ILE A 60 9.27 -11.93 -4.72
C ILE A 60 7.78 -12.29 -4.74
N GLY A 61 7.44 -13.59 -4.67
CA GLY A 61 6.05 -14.05 -4.63
C GLY A 61 5.31 -13.47 -3.42
N LYS A 62 5.96 -13.41 -2.25
CA LYS A 62 5.41 -12.76 -1.06
C LYS A 62 5.16 -11.27 -1.28
N ALA A 63 6.10 -10.54 -1.90
CA ALA A 63 5.92 -9.12 -2.21
C ALA A 63 4.71 -8.91 -3.14
N ILE A 64 4.60 -9.71 -4.21
CA ILE A 64 3.46 -9.66 -5.14
C ILE A 64 2.14 -9.95 -4.41
N GLN A 65 2.10 -10.99 -3.57
CA GLN A 65 0.89 -11.33 -2.82
C GLN A 65 0.44 -10.18 -1.91
N ILE A 66 1.36 -9.48 -1.25
CA ILE A 66 1.02 -8.32 -0.41
C ILE A 66 0.48 -7.17 -1.26
N VAL A 67 1.09 -6.89 -2.42
CA VAL A 67 0.65 -5.83 -3.33
C VAL A 67 -0.73 -6.13 -3.91
N GLU A 68 -0.95 -7.32 -4.47
CA GLU A 68 -2.21 -7.68 -5.12
C GLU A 68 -3.31 -7.95 -4.08
N SER A 69 -3.07 -8.87 -3.15
CA SER A 69 -4.11 -9.33 -2.22
C SER A 69 -4.26 -8.44 -0.99
N GLY A 70 -3.19 -7.78 -0.56
CA GLY A 70 -3.20 -6.91 0.62
C GLY A 70 -3.61 -5.48 0.29
N LEU A 71 -3.00 -4.87 -0.73
CA LEU A 71 -3.20 -3.46 -1.05
C LEU A 71 -4.25 -3.25 -2.15
N GLN A 72 -4.06 -3.88 -3.31
CA GLN A 72 -4.92 -3.65 -4.47
C GLN A 72 -6.37 -4.10 -4.23
N LEU A 73 -6.59 -5.31 -3.69
CA LEU A 73 -7.94 -5.78 -3.34
C LEU A 73 -8.62 -5.01 -2.20
N SER A 74 -7.86 -4.23 -1.43
CA SER A 74 -8.43 -3.38 -0.38
C SER A 74 -8.94 -2.03 -0.90
N LEU A 75 -8.69 -1.72 -2.18
CA LEU A 75 -9.19 -0.52 -2.83
C LEU A 75 -10.72 -0.58 -2.99
N ASN A 76 -11.38 0.54 -2.72
CA ASN A 76 -12.77 0.77 -3.10
C ASN A 76 -12.80 1.69 -4.32
N LEU A 77 -12.97 1.08 -5.49
CA LEU A 77 -13.04 1.80 -6.76
C LEU A 77 -14.30 2.68 -6.86
N GLU A 78 -15.42 2.28 -6.24
CA GLU A 78 -16.67 3.03 -6.27
C GLU A 78 -16.57 4.36 -5.50
N VAL A 79 -15.90 4.33 -4.35
CA VAL A 79 -15.77 5.50 -3.46
C VAL A 79 -14.51 6.31 -3.77
N GLY A 80 -13.42 5.63 -4.15
CA GLY A 80 -12.13 6.27 -4.42
C GLY A 80 -12.01 6.89 -5.81
N GLY A 81 -12.89 6.52 -6.75
CA GLY A 81 -12.93 7.06 -8.11
C GLY A 81 -11.56 7.02 -8.80
N GLU A 82 -11.21 8.13 -9.46
CA GLU A 82 -9.97 8.24 -10.26
C GLU A 82 -8.69 7.94 -9.45
N ILE A 83 -8.66 8.22 -8.14
CA ILE A 83 -7.48 7.94 -7.31
C ILE A 83 -7.32 6.43 -7.11
N ALA A 84 -8.41 5.73 -6.83
CA ALA A 84 -8.36 4.28 -6.64
C ALA A 84 -8.02 3.56 -7.96
N GLU A 85 -8.50 4.05 -9.11
CA GLU A 85 -8.11 3.53 -10.42
C GLU A 85 -6.61 3.73 -10.71
N ARG A 86 -6.07 4.91 -10.39
CA ARG A 86 -4.63 5.19 -10.56
C ARG A 86 -3.77 4.32 -9.64
N LEU A 87 -4.22 4.08 -8.40
CA LEU A 87 -3.55 3.18 -7.46
C LEU A 87 -3.60 1.73 -7.93
N ASP A 88 -4.75 1.27 -8.43
CA ASP A 88 -4.92 -0.07 -8.99
C ASP A 88 -3.97 -0.31 -10.18
N ALA A 89 -3.88 0.67 -11.09
CA ALA A 89 -2.96 0.61 -12.22
C ALA A 89 -1.49 0.59 -11.77
N LEU A 90 -1.14 1.37 -10.73
CA LEU A 90 0.21 1.40 -10.17
C LEU A 90 0.56 0.09 -9.47
N TYR A 91 -0.34 -0.52 -8.72
CA TYR A 91 -0.12 -1.84 -8.10
C TYR A 91 0.02 -2.94 -9.14
N SER A 92 -0.83 -2.93 -10.16
CA SER A 92 -0.70 -3.84 -11.29
C SER A 92 0.65 -3.69 -12.00
N TYR A 93 1.17 -2.47 -12.13
CA TYR A 93 2.51 -2.22 -12.65
C TYR A 93 3.59 -2.83 -11.75
N MET A 94 3.54 -2.57 -10.44
CA MET A 94 4.52 -3.10 -9.49
C MET A 94 4.57 -4.63 -9.49
N SER A 95 3.42 -5.31 -9.49
CA SER A 95 3.38 -6.78 -9.52
C SER A 95 4.01 -7.36 -10.79
N ARG A 96 3.68 -6.80 -11.97
CA ARG A 96 4.33 -7.18 -13.23
C ARG A 96 5.83 -6.94 -13.20
N ARG A 97 6.26 -5.81 -12.63
CA ARG A 97 7.66 -5.42 -12.53
C ARG A 97 8.45 -6.36 -11.60
N LEU A 98 7.86 -6.76 -10.49
CA LEU A 98 8.42 -7.75 -9.55
C LEU A 98 8.59 -9.13 -10.22
N LEU A 99 7.58 -9.57 -10.97
CA LEU A 99 7.65 -10.83 -11.71
C LEU A 99 8.76 -10.78 -12.77
N GLU A 100 8.84 -9.69 -13.53
CA GLU A 100 9.90 -9.48 -14.52
C GLU A 100 11.29 -9.40 -13.85
N ALA A 101 11.40 -8.79 -12.66
CA ALA A 101 12.63 -8.75 -11.89
C ALA A 101 13.10 -10.14 -11.47
N ASN A 102 12.16 -11.05 -11.14
CA ASN A 102 12.49 -12.44 -10.83
C ASN A 102 13.09 -13.18 -12.03
N ILE A 103 12.46 -13.03 -13.20
CA ILE A 103 12.89 -13.68 -14.45
C ILE A 103 14.26 -13.14 -14.88
N LYS A 104 14.45 -11.82 -14.82
CA LYS A 104 15.68 -11.15 -15.26
C LYS A 104 16.77 -11.06 -14.20
N GLN A 105 16.49 -11.51 -12.97
CA GLN A 105 17.39 -11.37 -11.82
C GLN A 105 17.83 -9.91 -11.58
N SER A 106 16.93 -8.96 -11.83
CA SER A 106 17.27 -7.54 -11.87
C SER A 106 17.05 -6.88 -10.51
N GLU A 107 18.15 -6.63 -9.79
CA GLU A 107 18.10 -5.84 -8.55
C GLU A 107 17.58 -4.41 -8.79
N ALA A 108 17.92 -3.79 -9.92
CA ALA A 108 17.46 -2.44 -10.25
C ALA A 108 15.92 -2.35 -10.30
N MET A 109 15.25 -3.37 -10.82
CA MET A 109 13.79 -3.42 -10.85
C MET A 109 13.17 -3.63 -9.47
N LEU A 110 13.85 -4.38 -8.60
CA LEU A 110 13.44 -4.52 -7.20
C LEU A 110 13.56 -3.18 -6.46
N VAL A 111 14.64 -2.44 -6.68
CA VAL A 111 14.86 -1.10 -6.11
C VAL A 111 13.80 -0.11 -6.59
N GLU A 112 13.44 -0.16 -7.87
CA GLU A 112 12.38 0.69 -8.43
C GLU A 112 11.04 0.48 -7.71
N VAL A 113 10.61 -0.78 -7.55
CA VAL A 113 9.35 -1.10 -6.89
C VAL A 113 9.40 -0.75 -5.40
N ASP A 114 10.51 -1.01 -4.70
CA ASP A 114 10.70 -0.58 -3.31
C ASP A 114 10.55 0.93 -3.15
N GLY A 115 11.12 1.73 -4.06
CA GLY A 115 11.01 3.18 -4.05
C GLY A 115 9.58 3.68 -4.26
N LEU A 116 8.83 3.05 -5.17
CA LEU A 116 7.41 3.37 -5.35
C LEU A 116 6.58 3.04 -4.11
N LEU A 117 6.81 1.87 -3.50
CA LEU A 117 6.14 1.49 -2.25
C LEU A 117 6.52 2.42 -1.08
N ALA A 118 7.78 2.84 -0.98
CA ALA A 118 8.22 3.79 0.04
C ALA A 118 7.52 5.14 -0.11
N THR A 119 7.38 5.63 -1.35
CA THR A 119 6.68 6.90 -1.62
C THR A 119 5.20 6.81 -1.21
N LEU A 120 4.54 5.68 -1.51
CA LEU A 120 3.15 5.45 -1.10
C LEU A 120 3.00 5.29 0.42
N GLU A 121 3.94 4.61 1.07
CA GLU A 121 4.00 4.46 2.53
C GLU A 121 4.10 5.84 3.21
N GLU A 122 5.03 6.69 2.76
CA GLU A 122 5.23 8.04 3.27
C GLU A 122 3.97 8.91 3.07
N ALA A 123 3.41 8.88 1.87
CA ALA A 123 2.17 9.61 1.57
C ALA A 123 1.01 9.15 2.46
N TRP A 124 0.91 7.85 2.71
CA TRP A 124 -0.11 7.28 3.58
C TRP A 124 0.12 7.70 5.04
N ILE A 125 1.34 7.59 5.58
CA ILE A 125 1.63 8.07 6.94
C ILE A 125 1.30 9.56 7.09
N GLY A 126 1.58 10.37 6.07
CA GLY A 126 1.34 11.82 6.07
C GLY A 126 -0.12 12.23 6.26
N ILE A 127 -1.08 11.39 5.87
CA ILE A 127 -2.52 11.70 6.02
C ILE A 127 -3.11 11.26 7.37
N ALA A 128 -2.34 10.56 8.21
CA ALA A 128 -2.82 10.08 9.52
C ALA A 128 -3.34 11.19 10.45
N PRO A 129 -2.68 12.37 10.57
CA PRO A 129 -3.17 13.44 11.42
C PRO A 129 -4.52 14.01 10.96
N GLU A 130 -4.75 14.05 9.65
CA GLU A 130 -5.98 14.57 9.06
C GLU A 130 -7.15 13.59 9.30
N ILE A 131 -6.92 12.29 9.12
CA ILE A 131 -7.90 11.25 9.46
C ILE A 131 -8.27 11.32 10.95
N ALA A 132 -7.29 11.52 11.83
CA ALA A 132 -7.53 11.65 13.26
C ALA A 132 -8.36 12.91 13.62
N ARG A 133 -8.14 14.04 12.93
CA ARG A 133 -8.95 15.25 13.09
C ARG A 133 -10.39 15.04 12.64
N MET A 134 -10.59 14.48 11.45
CA MET A 134 -11.92 14.19 10.92
C MET A 134 -12.71 13.24 11.84
N ALA A 135 -12.05 12.21 12.39
CA ALA A 135 -12.66 11.28 13.34
C ALA A 135 -12.99 11.91 14.71
N ALA A 136 -12.27 12.96 15.11
CA ALA A 136 -12.52 13.69 16.35
C ALA A 136 -13.62 14.76 16.23
N GLN A 137 -14.15 15.01 15.02
CA GLN A 137 -15.10 16.07 14.72
C GLN A 137 -16.62 15.74 14.72
N PRO A 138 -17.16 14.59 15.18
CA PRO A 138 -18.60 14.40 15.18
C PRO A 138 -19.22 14.84 16.53
N ALA A 139 -19.77 16.07 16.59
CA ALA A 139 -20.92 16.47 17.45
C ALA A 139 -21.11 18.00 17.60
N ALA A 140 -20.10 18.84 17.34
CA ALA A 140 -20.18 20.27 17.68
C ALA A 140 -21.13 21.11 16.80
N GLU A 141 -21.47 20.64 15.60
CA GLU A 141 -22.33 21.39 14.66
C GLU A 141 -23.81 21.02 14.72
N SER A 142 -24.20 19.94 15.42
CA SER A 142 -25.61 19.56 15.52
C SER A 142 -26.35 20.18 16.73
N MET A 143 -25.70 21.10 17.45
CA MET A 143 -26.23 21.75 18.66
C MET A 143 -26.12 23.29 18.62
N ARG A 144 -26.32 23.90 17.44
CA ARG A 144 -26.53 25.35 17.26
C ARG A 144 -27.72 25.62 16.37
#